data_AF-A0A7W8NG18-F1
#
_entry.id   AF-A0A7W8NG18-F1
#
_cell.length_a   1.000
_cell.length_b   1.000
_cell.length_c   1.000
_cell.angle_alpha   90.00
_cell.angle_beta   90.00
_cell.angle_gamma   90.00
#
_symmetry.space_group_name_H-M   'P 1'
#
loop_
_entity.id
_entity.type
_entity.pdbx_description
1 polymer ?
#
loop_
_entity_poly.entity_id
_entity_poly.type
_entity_poly.pdbx_seq_one_letter_code
_entity_poly.pdbx_strand_id
1 'polypeptide(L)' 'MDVNERIRARVRAEMVQQNLTQIELARRLGISPPALSQIMSGRRGTMPESLMNVLEALGLTLEAVPKKDG' A
#
# COMPACT_ATOMS: atom_id res chain seq x y z
N MET A 1 -13.68 4.68 -4.58
CA MET A 1 -12.35 4.05 -4.50
C MET A 1 -12.32 3.18 -3.25
N ASP A 2 -11.88 1.93 -3.39
CA ASP A 2 -11.70 1.00 -2.27
C ASP A 2 -10.57 1.48 -1.33
N VAL A 3 -10.61 1.09 -0.05
CA VAL A 3 -9.57 1.42 0.94
C VAL A 3 -8.21 0.91 0.49
N ASN A 4 -8.13 -0.31 -0.07
CA ASN A 4 -6.86 -0.83 -0.57
C ASN A 4 -6.32 -0.02 -1.76
N GLU A 5 -7.21 0.49 -2.60
CA GLU A 5 -6.84 1.33 -3.73
C GLU A 5 -6.23 2.67 -3.26
N ARG A 6 -6.82 3.30 -2.26
CA ARG A 6 -6.28 4.53 -1.65
C ARG A 6 -4.89 4.32 -1.05
N ILE A 7 -4.68 3.22 -0.32
CA ILE A 7 -3.36 2.86 0.22
C ILE A 7 -2.33 2.72 -0.90
N ARG A 8 -2.65 1.95 -1.95
CA ARG A 8 -1.74 1.74 -3.09
C ARG A 8 -1.47 3.01 -3.87
N ALA A 9 -2.47 3.89 -4.03
CA ALA A 9 -2.28 5.19 -4.65
C ALA A 9 -1.28 6.04 -3.87
N ARG A 10 -1.39 6.04 -2.54
CA ARG A 10 -0.46 6.77 -1.68
C ARG A 10 0.95 6.21 -1.70
N VAL A 11 1.11 4.88 -1.74
CA VAL A 11 2.41 4.23 -1.93
C VAL A 11 3.05 4.66 -3.26
N ARG A 12 2.29 4.70 -4.36
CA ARG A 12 2.82 5.20 -5.66
C ARG A 12 3.27 6.66 -5.56
N ALA A 13 2.48 7.52 -4.93
CA ALA A 13 2.84 8.92 -4.75
C ALA A 13 4.14 9.06 -3.95
N GLU A 14 4.30 8.26 -2.90
CA GLU A 14 5.51 8.27 -2.07
C GLU A 14 6.73 7.75 -2.83
N MET A 15 6.58 6.71 -3.64
CA MET A 15 7.65 6.23 -4.52
C MET A 15 8.12 7.31 -5.49
N VAL A 16 7.20 8.08 -6.08
CA VAL A 16 7.55 9.22 -6.96
C VAL A 16 8.32 10.28 -6.18
N GLN A 17 7.87 10.64 -4.97
CA GLN A 17 8.55 11.62 -4.12
C GLN A 17 9.97 11.19 -3.74
N GLN A 18 10.19 9.89 -3.54
CA GLN A 18 11.51 9.32 -3.20
C GLN A 18 12.34 8.91 -4.42
N ASN A 19 11.87 9.19 -5.65
CA ASN A 19 12.49 8.74 -6.91
C ASN A 19 12.77 7.22 -6.95
N LEU A 20 11.82 6.42 -6.46
CA LEU A 20 11.90 4.96 -6.38
C LEU A 20 11.08 4.28 -7.47
N THR A 21 11.68 3.24 -8.06
CA THR A 21 10.96 2.31 -8.96
C THR A 21 10.39 1.13 -8.16
N GLN A 22 9.42 0.41 -8.73
CA GLN A 22 8.92 -0.83 -8.12
C GLN A 22 10.02 -1.90 -8.01
N ILE A 23 10.95 -1.96 -8.97
CA ILE A 23 12.07 -2.91 -8.90
C ILE A 23 12.96 -2.60 -7.69
N GLU A 24 13.26 -1.32 -7.47
CA GLU A 24 14.07 -0.89 -6.34
C GLU A 24 13.37 -1.14 -5.00
N LEU A 25 12.08 -0.81 -4.91
CA LEU A 25 11.28 -1.11 -3.71
C LEU A 25 11.22 -2.61 -3.43
N ALA A 26 11.04 -3.45 -4.47
CA ALA A 26 11.02 -4.90 -4.33
C ALA A 26 12.35 -5.43 -3.77
N ARG A 27 13.48 -4.92 -4.29
CA ARG A 27 14.82 -5.25 -3.78
C ARG A 27 14.99 -4.87 -2.31
N ARG A 28 14.59 -3.66 -1.91
CA ARG A 28 14.65 -3.20 -0.51
C ARG A 28 13.84 -4.07 0.44
N LEU A 29 12.70 -4.58 -0.04
CA LEU A 29 11.81 -5.45 0.72
C LEU A 29 12.24 -6.93 0.70
N GLY A 30 13.28 -7.29 -0.07
CA GLY A 30 13.72 -8.68 -0.21
C GLY A 30 12.72 -9.58 -0.96
N ILE A 31 11.85 -9.00 -1.80
CA ILE A 31 10.86 -9.74 -2.61
C ILE A 31 11.14 -9.59 -4.10
N SER A 32 10.55 -10.49 -4.90
CA SER A 32 10.69 -10.40 -6.36
C SER A 32 9.88 -9.21 -6.93
N PRO A 33 10.35 -8.53 -8.00
CA PRO A 33 9.58 -7.47 -8.65
C PRO A 33 8.18 -7.91 -9.12
N PRO A 34 7.97 -9.14 -9.65
CA PRO A 34 6.63 -9.64 -9.93
C PRO A 34 5.74 -9.71 -8.69
N ALA A 35 6.28 -10.13 -7.54
CA ALA A 35 5.50 -10.18 -6.30
C ALA A 35 5.04 -8.79 -5.86
N LEU A 36 5.91 -7.78 -5.92
CA LEU A 36 5.50 -6.40 -5.63
C LEU A 36 4.48 -5.88 -6.65
N SER A 37 4.63 -6.19 -7.94
CA SER A 37 3.67 -5.80 -8.97
C SER A 37 2.28 -6.39 -8.71
N GLN A 38 2.19 -7.64 -8.26
CA GLN A 38 0.91 -8.26 -7.86
C GLN A 38 0.28 -7.55 -6.64
N ILE A 39 1.11 -7.09 -5.69
CA ILE A 39 0.66 -6.28 -4.56
C ILE A 39 0.12 -4.92 -5.03
N MET A 40 0.90 -4.20 -5.84
CA MET A 40 0.55 -2.87 -6.32
C MET A 40 -0.61 -2.86 -7.31
N SER A 41 -0.86 -3.96 -8.01
CA SER A 41 -2.04 -4.15 -8.88
C SER A 41 -3.28 -4.64 -8.12
N GLY A 42 -3.15 -5.02 -6.85
CA GLY A 42 -4.25 -5.56 -6.05
C GLY A 42 -4.60 -7.00 -6.35
N ARG A 43 -3.84 -7.69 -7.22
CA ARG A 43 -4.00 -9.13 -7.48
C ARG A 43 -3.53 -10.01 -6.32
N ARG A 44 -2.73 -9.46 -5.40
CA ARG A 44 -2.24 -10.12 -4.18
C ARG A 44 -2.24 -9.14 -3.02
N GLY A 45 -2.60 -9.59 -1.83
CA GLY A 45 -2.53 -8.77 -0.61
C GLY A 45 -3.66 -7.75 -0.53
N THR A 46 -4.76 -8.16 0.07
CA THR A 46 -5.82 -7.28 0.56
C THR A 46 -5.68 -7.17 2.07
N MET A 47 -6.13 -6.04 2.63
CA MET A 47 -6.38 -6.03 4.07
C MET A 47 -7.40 -7.14 4.42
N PRO A 48 -7.26 -7.79 5.58
CA PRO A 48 -8.27 -8.73 6.04
C PRO A 48 -9.65 -8.09 6.04
N GLU A 49 -10.65 -8.77 5.49
CA GLU A 49 -12.03 -8.30 5.41
C GLU A 49 -12.60 -7.94 6.78
N SER A 50 -12.23 -8.71 7.81
CA SER A 50 -12.61 -8.42 9.19
C SER A 50 -12.15 -7.04 9.67
N LEU A 51 -10.94 -6.59 9.31
CA LEU A 51 -10.45 -5.27 9.67
C LEU A 51 -11.18 -4.17 8.89
N MET A 52 -11.48 -4.41 7.60
CA MET A 52 -12.27 -3.47 6.80
C MET A 52 -13.66 -3.28 7.40
N ASN A 53 -14.33 -4.36 7.80
CA ASN A 53 -15.64 -4.32 8.45
C ASN A 53 -15.62 -3.55 9.78
N VAL A 54 -14.55 -3.70 10.59
CA VAL A 54 -14.39 -2.94 11.84
C VAL A 54 -14.27 -1.44 11.55
N LEU A 55 -13.48 -1.04 10.56
CA LEU A 55 -13.33 0.36 10.19
C LEU A 55 -14.66 0.95 9.70
N GLU A 56 -15.37 0.24 8.84
CA GLU A 56 -16.68 0.66 8.36
C GLU A 56 -17.71 0.79 9.49
N ALA A 57 -17.78 -0.19 10.39
CA ALA A 57 -18.68 -0.16 11.54
C ALA A 57 -18.43 1.04 12.48
N LEU A 58 -17.19 1.56 12.51
CA LEU A 58 -16.80 2.70 13.33
C LEU A 58 -16.80 4.02 12.54
N GLY A 59 -17.16 4.02 11.25
CA GLY A 59 -17.09 5.22 10.39
C GLY A 59 -15.66 5.71 10.15
N LEU A 60 -14.67 4.82 10.24
CA LEU A 60 -13.24 5.13 10.11
C LEU A 60 -12.74 4.82 8.71
N THR A 61 -11.66 5.49 8.32
CA THR A 61 -10.92 5.20 7.08
C THR A 61 -9.45 4.95 7.39
N LEU A 62 -8.82 4.06 6.63
CA LEU A 62 -7.37 3.87 6.71
C LEU A 62 -6.67 4.78 5.69
N GLU A 63 -5.60 5.44 6.13
CA GLU A 63 -4.75 6.27 5.28
C GLU A 63 -3.27 5.92 5.53
N ALA A 64 -2.52 5.75 4.45
CA ALA A 64 -1.07 5.64 4.56
C ALA A 64 -0.47 7.05 4.68
N VAL A 65 0.30 7.31 5.72
CA VAL A 65 1.02 8.59 5.88
C VAL A 65 2.52 8.33 5.93
N PRO A 66 3.38 9.21 5.37
CA PRO A 66 4.81 9.09 5.55
C PRO A 66 5.13 9.09 7.04
N LYS A 67 6.07 8.25 7.45
CA LYS A 67 6.60 8.34 8.81
C LYS A 67 7.28 9.70 8.94
N LYS A 68 6.92 10.49 9.95
CA LYS A 68 7.72 11.64 10.34
C LYS A 68 9.00 11.09 10.94
N ASP A 69 10.15 11.43 10.37
CA ASP A 69 11.42 11.21 11.05
C ASP A 69 11.36 12.00 12.36
N GLY A 70 11.58 11.30 13.47
CA GLY A 70 11.62 11.87 14.82
C GLY A 70 12.95 12.54 15.10
#